data_AF-A0A5D0NLI7-F1
#
_entry.id   AF-A0A5D0NLI7-F1
#
_cell.length_a   1.000
_cell.length_b   1.000
_cell.length_c   1.000
_cell.angle_alpha   90.00
_cell.angle_beta   90.00
_cell.angle_gamma   90.00
#
_symmetry.space_group_name_H-M   'P 1'
#
loop_
_entity.id
_entity.type
_entity.pdbx_description
1 polymer ?
#
loop_
_entity_poly.entity_id
_entity_poly.type
_entity_poly.pdbx_seq_one_letter_code
_entity_poly.pdbx_strand_id
1 'polypeptide(L)'
;MQVQAAPFGQPGWLTMLDRVPESPIPMLGVAQFYARDIPEIPFPEGTDLLQVLWCPNEHDLEDTGLAPAPLLVWRRVTDVADVLAEPPMRDHTTPDGGTETPVADLSHEDYLPRPCVLHLERVTEYPDPEELPGHVQTALNAWEDSSEHSYQYLLSIAPGCKIGGWESWHVTDMYELPCDVCGTETEPLLKLASSEWDGGSESRWRPLEERHLEWGTPECEETLEPTTLQLGRHAALTIFLCPRSAEHGYRLTIQ
;
A
#
# COMPACT_ATOMS: atom_id res chain seq x y z
N MET A 1 -18.63 7.66 -16.67
CA MET A 1 -19.38 7.71 -15.39
C MET A 1 -18.60 8.64 -14.48
N GLN A 2 -19.16 9.79 -14.09
CA GLN A 2 -18.48 10.68 -13.14
C GLN A 2 -18.33 9.91 -11.83
N VAL A 3 -17.10 9.55 -11.47
CA VAL A 3 -16.78 9.05 -10.13
C VAL A 3 -17.01 10.24 -9.22
N GLN A 4 -18.17 10.31 -8.57
CA GLN A 4 -18.39 11.28 -7.52
C GLN A 4 -17.53 10.82 -6.34
N ALA A 5 -16.36 11.45 -6.21
CA ALA A 5 -15.64 11.50 -4.95
C ALA A 5 -16.61 11.94 -3.84
N ALA A 6 -16.35 11.48 -2.62
CA ALA A 6 -17.16 11.82 -1.45
C ALA A 6 -17.47 13.34 -1.41
N PRO A 7 -18.70 13.76 -1.07
CA PRO A 7 -19.06 15.17 -1.05
C PRO A 7 -18.15 15.95 -0.10
N PHE A 8 -17.54 17.01 -0.62
CA PHE A 8 -16.73 17.97 0.12
C PHE A 8 -17.47 18.42 1.40
N GLY A 9 -16.91 18.15 2.58
CA GLY A 9 -17.45 18.59 3.87
C GLY A 9 -17.77 17.54 4.95
N GLN A 10 -17.38 16.27 4.78
CA GLN A 10 -17.40 15.30 5.89
C GLN A 10 -16.28 15.59 6.92
N PRO A 11 -16.39 15.22 8.21
CA PRO A 11 -15.29 15.32 9.17
C PRO A 11 -14.08 14.47 8.68
N GLY A 12 -12.84 14.93 8.90
CA GLY A 12 -11.61 14.19 8.53
C GLY A 12 -10.68 14.88 7.51
N TRP A 13 -11.02 16.06 6.99
CA TRP A 13 -10.11 16.85 6.13
C TRP A 13 -9.16 17.70 6.98
N LEU A 14 -8.25 17.06 7.72
CA LEU A 14 -7.03 17.72 8.20
C LEU A 14 -6.00 17.61 7.08
N THR A 15 -6.17 18.38 6.01
CA THR A 15 -5.13 18.47 4.97
C THR A 15 -3.97 19.31 5.51
N MET A 16 -2.76 19.11 4.99
CA MET A 16 -1.57 19.89 5.37
C MET A 16 -1.92 21.36 5.66
N LEU A 17 -1.73 21.74 6.94
CA LEU A 17 -2.02 23.06 7.56
C LEU A 17 -3.46 23.32 8.09
N ASP A 18 -4.27 22.30 8.38
CA ASP A 18 -5.67 22.45 8.85
C ASP A 18 -6.54 23.26 7.87
N ARG A 19 -6.18 23.21 6.57
CA ARG A 19 -6.88 23.97 5.53
C ARG A 19 -7.89 23.07 4.80
N VAL A 20 -8.97 23.68 4.34
CA VAL A 20 -10.00 22.98 3.55
C VAL A 20 -9.72 23.25 2.07
N PRO A 21 -9.68 22.22 1.21
CA PRO A 21 -9.48 22.44 -0.22
C PRO A 21 -10.59 23.28 -0.84
N GLU A 22 -10.19 24.31 -1.59
CA GLU A 22 -11.09 25.27 -2.23
C GLU A 22 -11.66 24.75 -3.57
N SER A 23 -11.06 23.69 -4.11
CA SER A 23 -11.44 23.01 -5.34
C SER A 23 -11.12 21.50 -5.25
N PRO A 24 -11.63 20.67 -6.16
CA PRO A 24 -11.30 19.24 -6.17
C PRO A 24 -9.79 19.00 -6.27
N ILE A 25 -9.26 18.18 -5.36
CA ILE A 25 -7.86 17.74 -5.39
C ILE A 25 -7.72 16.69 -6.50
N PRO A 26 -6.76 16.84 -7.43
CA PRO A 26 -6.46 15.79 -8.39
C PRO A 26 -5.88 14.57 -7.66
N MET A 27 -6.53 13.42 -7.83
CA MET A 27 -6.05 12.16 -7.24
C MET A 27 -4.86 11.64 -8.02
N LEU A 28 -3.81 11.24 -7.30
CA LEU A 28 -2.60 10.66 -7.86
C LEU A 28 -2.79 9.17 -8.11
N GLY A 29 -2.38 8.67 -9.28
CA GLY A 29 -2.36 7.23 -9.56
C GLY A 29 -1.14 6.57 -8.94
N VAL A 30 -1.37 5.59 -8.08
CA VAL A 30 -0.31 4.93 -7.28
C VAL A 30 0.00 3.54 -7.82
N ALA A 31 -1.04 2.79 -8.18
CA ALA A 31 -0.88 1.47 -8.75
C ALA A 31 -2.04 1.13 -9.70
N GLN A 32 -1.76 0.25 -10.66
CA GLN A 32 -2.76 -0.26 -11.59
C GLN A 32 -2.53 -1.75 -11.84
N PHE A 33 -3.57 -2.55 -11.68
CA PHE A 33 -3.51 -4.00 -11.83
C PHE A 33 -4.58 -4.50 -12.78
N TYR A 34 -4.20 -5.42 -13.67
CA TYR A 34 -5.15 -6.14 -14.51
C TYR A 34 -5.47 -7.49 -13.90
N ALA A 35 -6.75 -7.89 -13.91
CA ALA A 35 -7.19 -9.16 -13.32
C ALA A 35 -6.44 -10.39 -13.89
N ARG A 36 -6.06 -10.34 -15.17
CA ARG A 36 -5.31 -11.41 -15.84
C ARG A 36 -3.90 -11.62 -15.27
N ASP A 37 -3.31 -10.61 -14.64
CA ASP A 37 -1.94 -10.63 -14.12
C ASP A 37 -1.93 -11.06 -12.64
N ILE A 38 -3.09 -11.06 -11.97
CA ILE A 38 -3.27 -11.37 -10.53
C ILE A 38 -4.53 -12.23 -10.26
N PRO A 39 -4.60 -13.46 -10.80
CA PRO A 39 -5.83 -14.27 -10.81
C PRO A 39 -6.34 -14.71 -9.42
N GLU A 40 -5.54 -14.54 -8.37
CA GLU A 40 -5.88 -14.90 -6.98
C GLU A 40 -6.62 -13.79 -6.25
N ILE A 41 -6.61 -12.58 -6.81
CA ILE A 41 -7.37 -11.46 -6.27
C ILE A 41 -8.75 -11.46 -6.94
N PRO A 42 -9.85 -11.53 -6.17
CA PRO A 42 -11.19 -11.48 -6.74
C PRO A 42 -11.52 -10.05 -7.21
N PHE A 43 -11.91 -9.93 -8.47
CA PHE A 43 -12.42 -8.68 -9.03
C PHE A 43 -13.95 -8.65 -8.97
N PRO A 44 -14.57 -7.48 -8.72
CA PRO A 44 -16.02 -7.31 -8.85
C PRO A 44 -16.52 -7.74 -10.23
N GLU A 45 -17.75 -8.26 -10.27
CA GLU A 45 -18.35 -8.77 -11.50
C GLU A 45 -18.30 -7.73 -12.62
N GLY A 46 -17.81 -8.16 -13.79
CA GLY A 46 -17.73 -7.31 -14.96
C GLY A 46 -16.62 -6.26 -14.91
N THR A 47 -15.61 -6.40 -14.03
CA THR A 47 -14.40 -5.56 -14.00
C THR A 47 -13.15 -6.40 -14.26
N ASP A 48 -12.13 -5.80 -14.87
CA ASP A 48 -10.84 -6.46 -15.18
C ASP A 48 -9.63 -5.53 -14.98
N LEU A 49 -9.86 -4.34 -14.41
CA LEU A 49 -8.87 -3.32 -14.08
C LEU A 49 -9.15 -2.73 -12.70
N LEU A 50 -8.15 -2.75 -11.83
CA LEU A 50 -8.10 -2.03 -10.57
C LEU A 50 -7.13 -0.86 -10.72
N GLN A 51 -7.60 0.35 -10.46
CA GLN A 51 -6.75 1.52 -10.31
C GLN A 51 -6.80 1.96 -8.85
N VAL A 52 -5.63 2.07 -8.22
CA VAL A 52 -5.49 2.63 -6.88
C VAL A 52 -5.00 4.05 -7.03
N LEU A 53 -5.85 4.99 -6.63
CA LEU A 53 -5.54 6.40 -6.59
C LEU A 53 -5.46 6.83 -5.13
N TRP A 54 -4.80 7.94 -4.81
CA TRP A 54 -4.94 8.56 -3.49
C TRP A 54 -4.90 10.08 -3.56
N CYS A 55 -5.41 10.72 -2.52
CA CYS A 55 -5.14 12.13 -2.28
C CYS A 55 -3.67 12.25 -1.86
N PRO A 56 -2.84 13.05 -2.54
CA PRO A 56 -1.43 13.21 -2.18
C PRO A 56 -1.22 14.12 -0.97
N ASN A 57 -2.28 14.51 -0.27
CA ASN A 57 -2.19 15.27 0.98
C ASN A 57 -2.42 14.35 2.17
N GLU A 58 -1.98 14.81 3.33
CA GLU A 58 -2.20 14.11 4.59
C GLU A 58 -3.68 14.18 5.01
N HIS A 59 -4.17 13.09 5.60
CA HIS A 59 -5.50 12.97 6.19
C HIS A 59 -5.38 12.29 7.55
N ASP A 60 -6.17 12.78 8.52
CA ASP A 60 -6.39 12.07 9.78
C ASP A 60 -7.44 10.97 9.53
N LEU A 61 -6.95 9.74 9.37
CA LEU A 61 -7.78 8.56 9.19
C LEU A 61 -7.90 7.85 10.53
N GLU A 62 -9.13 7.76 11.04
CA GLU A 62 -9.45 7.11 12.32
C GLU A 62 -8.76 5.73 12.41
N ASP A 63 -8.17 5.43 13.57
CA ASP A 63 -7.36 4.24 13.89
C ASP A 63 -6.01 4.08 13.15
N THR A 64 -5.74 4.85 12.09
CA THR A 64 -4.46 4.77 11.33
C THR A 64 -3.56 5.99 11.59
N GLY A 65 -4.15 7.12 11.98
CA GLY A 65 -3.44 8.40 12.11
C GLY A 65 -3.30 9.10 10.76
N LEU A 66 -2.17 9.79 10.57
CA LEU A 66 -1.91 10.62 9.40
C LEU A 66 -1.44 9.78 8.20
N ALA A 67 -2.20 9.82 7.10
CA ALA A 67 -1.96 8.99 5.91
C ALA A 67 -2.54 9.64 4.64
N PRO A 68 -2.11 9.24 3.43
CA PRO A 68 -2.84 9.58 2.21
C PRO A 68 -4.19 8.87 2.19
N ALA A 69 -5.22 9.47 1.59
CA ALA A 69 -6.55 8.87 1.50
C ALA A 69 -6.74 8.10 0.17
N PRO A 70 -6.83 6.76 0.17
CA PRO A 70 -6.98 5.98 -1.05
C PRO A 70 -8.37 6.05 -1.66
N LEU A 71 -8.42 5.82 -2.96
CA LEU A 71 -9.61 5.60 -3.76
C LEU A 71 -9.35 4.43 -4.70
N LEU A 72 -10.08 3.34 -4.49
CA LEU A 72 -10.01 2.16 -5.32
C LEU A 72 -11.06 2.27 -6.41
N VAL A 73 -10.64 2.15 -7.67
CA VAL A 73 -11.56 2.21 -8.80
C VAL A 73 -11.50 0.93 -9.62
N TRP A 74 -12.55 0.13 -9.49
CA TRP A 74 -12.80 -1.08 -10.26
C TRP A 74 -13.53 -0.73 -11.54
N ARG A 75 -13.00 -1.17 -12.69
CA ARG A 75 -13.61 -0.89 -13.99
C ARG A 75 -13.24 -1.94 -15.03
N ARG A 76 -13.87 -1.85 -16.20
CA ARG A 76 -13.38 -2.54 -17.39
C ARG A 76 -12.30 -1.73 -18.06
N VAL A 77 -11.23 -2.38 -18.50
CA VAL A 77 -10.15 -1.77 -19.28
C VAL A 77 -10.71 -1.10 -20.53
N THR A 78 -11.72 -1.69 -21.17
CA THR A 78 -12.36 -1.14 -22.37
C THR A 78 -13.16 0.14 -22.11
N ASP A 79 -13.54 0.40 -20.86
CA ASP A 79 -14.26 1.59 -20.48
C ASP A 79 -13.31 2.76 -20.15
N VAL A 80 -11.99 2.53 -20.13
CA VAL A 80 -10.97 3.57 -19.98
C VAL A 80 -10.81 4.30 -21.32
N ALA A 81 -11.57 5.38 -21.46
CA ALA A 81 -11.43 6.36 -22.52
C ALA A 81 -10.74 7.63 -21.97
N ASP A 82 -10.23 8.47 -22.87
CA ASP A 82 -9.67 9.79 -22.54
C ASP A 82 -8.51 9.73 -21.52
N VAL A 83 -7.53 8.85 -21.78
CA VAL A 83 -6.29 8.78 -20.98
C VAL A 83 -5.51 10.09 -21.13
N LEU A 84 -5.20 10.70 -19.99
CA LEU A 84 -4.37 11.90 -19.95
C LEU A 84 -2.96 11.58 -20.45
N ALA A 85 -2.43 12.42 -21.35
CA ALA A 85 -1.06 12.26 -21.85
C ALA A 85 -0.02 12.52 -20.75
N GLU A 86 -0.35 13.43 -19.84
CA GLU A 86 0.42 13.73 -18.63
C GLU A 86 -0.50 13.46 -17.43
N PRO A 87 -0.17 12.50 -16.56
CA PRO A 87 -0.91 12.31 -15.32
C PRO A 87 -0.81 13.59 -14.48
N PRO A 88 -1.81 13.89 -13.63
CA PRO A 88 -1.81 15.07 -12.76
C PRO A 88 -0.84 14.90 -11.58
N MET A 89 0.36 14.41 -11.84
CA MET A 89 1.42 14.21 -10.87
C MET A 89 2.24 15.49 -10.79
N ARG A 90 2.30 16.10 -9.61
CA ARG A 90 3.34 17.09 -9.29
C ARG A 90 4.63 16.30 -9.05
N ASP A 91 5.74 16.71 -9.65
CA ASP A 91 7.02 16.05 -9.38
C ASP A 91 7.68 16.63 -8.12
N HIS A 92 8.70 15.93 -7.60
CA HIS A 92 9.52 16.34 -6.44
C HIS A 92 10.29 17.66 -6.65
N THR A 93 10.15 18.34 -7.79
CA THR A 93 10.79 19.64 -8.07
C THR A 93 9.84 20.81 -7.87
N THR A 94 8.55 20.54 -7.61
CA THR A 94 7.58 21.56 -7.23
C THR A 94 7.80 21.88 -5.74
N PRO A 95 8.28 23.08 -5.38
CA PRO A 95 8.55 23.38 -3.97
C PRO A 95 7.28 23.22 -3.14
N ASP A 96 7.42 22.77 -1.88
CA ASP A 96 6.40 22.94 -0.84
C ASP A 96 5.84 24.36 -0.93
N GLY A 97 4.62 24.46 -1.45
CA GLY A 97 4.02 25.74 -1.73
C GLY A 97 3.95 26.59 -0.46
N GLY A 98 4.28 27.88 -0.56
CA GLY A 98 4.08 28.80 0.56
C GLY A 98 2.62 28.84 1.01
N THR A 99 2.33 29.47 2.15
CA THR A 99 0.99 29.53 2.76
C THR A 99 -0.12 30.11 1.86
N GLU A 100 0.23 30.73 0.74
CA GLU A 100 -0.71 31.28 -0.26
C GLU A 100 -1.05 30.29 -1.38
N THR A 101 -0.37 29.14 -1.45
CA THR A 101 -0.63 28.10 -2.46
C THR A 101 -1.96 27.41 -2.14
N PRO A 102 -2.87 27.28 -3.14
CA PRO A 102 -4.13 26.56 -2.96
C PRO A 102 -3.90 25.13 -2.46
N VAL A 103 -4.78 24.60 -1.61
CA VAL A 103 -4.62 23.24 -1.08
C VAL A 103 -4.77 22.17 -2.16
N ALA A 104 -5.59 22.44 -3.18
CA ALA A 104 -5.68 21.58 -4.36
C ALA A 104 -4.38 21.52 -5.18
N ASP A 105 -3.48 22.46 -4.92
CA ASP A 105 -2.13 22.52 -5.46
C ASP A 105 -1.09 21.92 -4.47
N LEU A 106 -1.54 21.47 -3.30
CA LEU A 106 -0.82 20.69 -2.29
C LEU A 106 -0.40 19.31 -2.79
N SER A 107 0.81 18.86 -2.48
CA SER A 107 1.16 17.43 -2.44
C SER A 107 2.26 17.22 -1.42
N HIS A 108 2.13 16.20 -0.58
CA HIS A 108 3.18 15.78 0.34
C HIS A 108 4.19 14.94 -0.44
N GLU A 109 5.47 15.36 -0.46
CA GLU A 109 6.50 14.71 -1.29
C GLU A 109 6.63 13.21 -1.00
N ASP A 110 6.50 12.82 0.26
CA ASP A 110 6.51 11.44 0.73
C ASP A 110 5.44 10.53 0.08
N TYR A 111 4.33 11.10 -0.43
CA TYR A 111 3.23 10.34 -1.05
C TYR A 111 3.28 10.36 -2.59
N LEU A 112 4.37 10.84 -3.18
CA LEU A 112 4.57 10.90 -4.63
C LEU A 112 5.41 9.71 -5.09
N PRO A 113 4.81 8.69 -5.73
CA PRO A 113 5.57 7.58 -6.25
C PRO A 113 6.33 8.00 -7.52
N ARG A 114 7.57 7.55 -7.65
CA ARG A 114 8.28 7.55 -8.92
C ARG A 114 7.55 6.62 -9.91
N PRO A 115 7.16 7.11 -11.11
CA PRO A 115 6.55 6.24 -12.12
C PRO A 115 7.47 5.08 -12.49
N CYS A 116 6.94 3.87 -12.37
CA CYS A 116 7.66 2.64 -12.65
C CYS A 116 6.72 1.59 -13.28
N VAL A 117 7.31 0.54 -13.84
CA VAL A 117 6.58 -0.66 -14.25
C VAL A 117 6.73 -1.72 -13.17
N LEU A 118 5.67 -2.48 -12.91
CA LEU A 118 5.69 -3.53 -11.92
C LEU A 118 6.23 -4.83 -12.55
N HIS A 119 7.25 -5.41 -11.93
CA HIS A 119 7.73 -6.75 -12.21
C HIS A 119 7.08 -7.71 -11.20
N LEU A 120 5.94 -8.30 -11.58
CA LEU A 120 5.18 -9.13 -10.65
C LEU A 120 5.90 -10.47 -10.41
N GLU A 121 6.21 -10.73 -9.14
CA GLU A 121 6.72 -12.00 -8.67
C GLU A 121 5.69 -12.72 -7.81
N ARG A 122 5.53 -14.02 -8.08
CA ARG A 122 4.65 -14.86 -7.29
C ARG A 122 5.44 -15.56 -6.19
N VAL A 123 5.20 -15.16 -4.94
CA VAL A 123 5.86 -15.74 -3.78
C VAL A 123 4.87 -16.46 -2.85
N THR A 124 5.40 -17.29 -1.96
CA THR A 124 4.63 -17.89 -0.85
C THR A 124 5.21 -17.39 0.45
N GLU A 125 4.37 -16.72 1.22
CA GLU A 125 4.63 -16.22 2.57
C GLU A 125 3.60 -16.80 3.55
N TYR A 126 3.84 -16.63 4.84
CA TYR A 126 2.99 -17.13 5.92
C TYR A 126 2.59 -15.99 6.89
N PRO A 127 1.56 -16.20 7.74
CA PRO A 127 1.05 -15.18 8.65
C PRO A 127 2.09 -14.70 9.66
N ASP A 128 1.85 -13.52 10.23
CA ASP A 128 2.58 -13.02 11.39
C ASP A 128 2.61 -14.09 12.51
N PRO A 129 3.74 -14.25 13.24
CA PRO A 129 3.84 -15.18 14.35
C PRO A 129 2.68 -15.07 15.35
N GLU A 130 2.16 -13.87 15.59
CA GLU A 130 1.07 -13.62 16.53
C GLU A 130 -0.28 -14.19 16.06
N GLU A 131 -0.48 -14.34 14.74
CA GLU A 131 -1.68 -14.93 14.14
C GLU A 131 -1.69 -16.46 14.18
N LEU A 132 -0.52 -17.09 14.41
CA LEU A 132 -0.40 -18.54 14.36
C LEU A 132 -1.00 -19.21 15.62
N PRO A 133 -1.56 -20.43 15.49
CA PRO A 133 -1.97 -21.20 16.65
C PRO A 133 -0.79 -21.49 17.60
N GLY A 134 -1.02 -21.42 18.91
CA GLY A 134 0.08 -21.53 19.90
C GLY A 134 0.93 -22.81 19.82
N HIS A 135 0.38 -23.92 19.33
CA HIS A 135 1.17 -25.15 19.10
C HIS A 135 2.16 -24.99 17.92
N VAL A 136 1.80 -24.20 16.90
CA VAL A 136 2.68 -23.85 15.79
C VAL A 136 3.75 -22.88 16.26
N GLN A 137 3.38 -21.83 17.01
CA GLN A 137 4.34 -20.89 17.60
C GLN A 137 5.39 -21.64 18.45
N THR A 138 4.97 -22.58 19.30
CA THR A 138 5.88 -23.40 20.12
C THR A 138 6.83 -24.23 19.26
N ALA A 139 6.32 -24.82 18.17
CA ALA A 139 7.14 -25.61 17.26
C ALA A 139 8.14 -24.74 16.48
N LEU A 140 7.74 -23.53 16.07
CA LEU A 140 8.61 -22.55 15.43
C LEU A 140 9.72 -22.10 16.38
N ASN A 141 9.41 -21.75 17.62
CA ASN A 141 10.42 -21.37 18.61
C ASN A 141 11.48 -22.48 18.78
N ALA A 142 11.06 -23.75 18.90
CA ALA A 142 11.99 -24.86 18.99
C ALA A 142 12.83 -25.08 17.72
N TRP A 143 12.27 -24.80 16.55
CA TRP A 143 12.98 -24.85 15.27
C TRP A 143 13.97 -23.70 15.12
N GLU A 144 13.61 -22.47 15.50
CA GLU A 144 14.50 -21.31 15.52
C GLU A 144 15.66 -21.52 16.51
N ASP A 145 15.38 -22.00 17.73
CA ASP A 145 16.41 -22.33 18.74
C ASP A 145 17.43 -23.38 18.26
N SER A 146 17.04 -24.22 17.28
CA SER A 146 17.87 -25.30 16.74
C SER A 146 18.37 -25.03 15.31
N SER A 147 18.09 -23.86 14.74
CA SER A 147 18.52 -23.46 13.41
C SER A 147 19.18 -22.08 13.41
N GLU A 148 19.78 -21.69 12.29
CA GLU A 148 20.30 -20.33 12.09
C GLU A 148 19.26 -19.43 11.39
N HIS A 149 18.00 -19.87 11.37
CA HIS A 149 16.93 -19.21 10.63
C HIS A 149 15.90 -18.64 11.59
N SER A 150 15.31 -17.51 11.16
CA SER A 150 14.13 -16.95 11.80
C SER A 150 12.93 -17.13 10.89
N TYR A 151 11.81 -17.62 11.43
CA TYR A 151 10.54 -17.73 10.73
C TYR A 151 10.09 -16.37 10.23
N GLN A 152 10.19 -15.32 11.06
CA GLN A 152 9.79 -13.97 10.70
C GLN A 152 10.50 -13.50 9.42
N TYR A 153 11.82 -13.64 9.35
CA TYR A 153 12.59 -13.15 8.22
C TYR A 153 12.62 -14.11 7.03
N LEU A 154 12.52 -15.42 7.26
CA LEU A 154 12.67 -16.43 6.20
C LEU A 154 11.36 -16.85 5.56
N LEU A 155 10.24 -16.82 6.29
CA LEU A 155 8.99 -17.49 5.92
C LEU A 155 7.76 -16.59 6.05
N SER A 156 7.69 -15.80 7.12
CA SER A 156 6.61 -14.86 7.38
C SER A 156 6.72 -13.66 6.45
N ILE A 157 5.56 -13.15 6.03
CA ILE A 157 5.32 -11.82 5.45
C ILE A 157 6.51 -11.27 4.64
N ALA A 158 6.44 -11.41 3.31
CA ALA A 158 7.36 -10.74 2.42
C ALA A 158 7.35 -9.22 2.68
N PRO A 159 8.54 -8.59 2.74
CA PRO A 159 8.68 -7.13 2.78
C PRO A 159 8.19 -6.53 1.46
N GLY A 160 8.12 -5.20 1.42
CA GLY A 160 7.87 -4.49 0.18
C GLY A 160 6.42 -4.32 -0.22
N CYS A 161 6.26 -3.81 -1.44
CA CYS A 161 4.96 -3.64 -2.07
C CYS A 161 4.44 -5.00 -2.54
N LYS A 162 3.22 -5.35 -2.15
CA LYS A 162 2.61 -6.62 -2.54
C LYS A 162 1.11 -6.55 -2.62
N ILE A 163 0.53 -7.45 -3.39
CA ILE A 163 -0.92 -7.59 -3.54
C ILE A 163 -1.37 -8.95 -3.00
N GLY A 164 -2.38 -8.92 -2.12
CA GLY A 164 -2.77 -10.05 -1.28
C GLY A 164 -1.76 -10.34 -0.17
N GLY A 165 -1.82 -11.57 0.34
CA GLY A 165 -0.87 -12.06 1.35
C GLY A 165 -1.33 -11.79 2.78
N TRP A 166 -0.36 -11.51 3.65
CA TRP A 166 -0.51 -11.36 5.10
C TRP A 166 0.04 -10.02 5.58
N GLU A 167 -0.52 -9.50 6.68
CA GLU A 167 -0.06 -8.29 7.34
C GLU A 167 0.95 -8.60 8.47
N SER A 168 1.79 -7.64 8.81
CA SER A 168 2.64 -7.65 10.01
C SER A 168 2.05 -6.80 11.14
N TRP A 169 2.27 -7.22 12.37
CA TRP A 169 1.87 -6.46 13.57
C TRP A 169 3.08 -6.02 14.40
N HIS A 170 4.14 -5.56 13.73
CA HIS A 170 5.42 -5.27 14.38
C HIS A 170 5.51 -3.85 14.98
N VAL A 171 4.65 -2.91 14.57
CA VAL A 171 4.63 -1.53 15.09
C VAL A 171 3.50 -1.31 16.10
N THR A 172 2.35 -1.94 15.88
CA THR A 172 1.21 -1.88 16.79
C THR A 172 0.88 -3.26 17.33
N ASP A 173 0.23 -3.34 18.50
CA ASP A 173 -0.43 -4.58 18.91
C ASP A 173 -1.42 -5.03 17.83
N MET A 174 -1.58 -6.33 17.62
CA MET A 174 -2.57 -6.87 16.66
C MET A 174 -3.99 -6.45 17.04
N TYR A 175 -4.77 -6.01 16.05
CA TYR A 175 -6.18 -5.63 16.23
C TYR A 175 -7.04 -6.06 15.05
N GLU A 176 -8.34 -6.24 15.29
CA GLU A 176 -9.30 -6.61 14.26
C GLU A 176 -9.65 -5.41 13.36
N LEU A 177 -9.77 -5.68 12.07
CA LEU A 177 -10.18 -4.75 11.03
C LEU A 177 -11.49 -5.24 10.38
N PRO A 178 -12.62 -5.24 11.11
CA PRO A 178 -13.89 -5.68 10.55
C PRO A 178 -14.39 -4.69 9.50
N CYS A 179 -15.10 -5.20 8.50
CA CYS A 179 -15.81 -4.38 7.53
C CYS A 179 -16.91 -3.55 8.20
N ASP A 180 -16.92 -2.23 7.98
CA ASP A 180 -17.89 -1.31 8.60
C ASP A 180 -19.35 -1.55 8.18
N VAL A 181 -19.57 -2.24 7.05
CA VAL A 181 -20.91 -2.53 6.53
C VAL A 181 -21.47 -3.84 7.05
N CYS A 182 -20.66 -4.90 7.11
CA CYS A 182 -21.15 -6.26 7.38
C CYS A 182 -20.46 -6.98 8.55
N GLY A 183 -19.43 -6.38 9.14
CA GLY A 183 -18.70 -6.92 10.28
C GLY A 183 -17.85 -8.16 9.99
N THR A 184 -17.72 -8.56 8.72
CA THR A 184 -16.78 -9.64 8.34
C THR A 184 -15.36 -9.09 8.38
N GLU A 185 -14.42 -9.87 8.92
CA GLU A 185 -12.99 -9.50 8.92
C GLU A 185 -12.52 -9.22 7.49
N THR A 186 -11.79 -8.13 7.33
CA THR A 186 -11.25 -7.75 6.02
C THR A 186 -9.96 -8.50 5.73
N GLU A 187 -9.62 -8.64 4.46
CA GLU A 187 -8.42 -9.34 3.99
C GLU A 187 -7.47 -8.34 3.32
N PRO A 188 -6.13 -8.47 3.48
CA PRO A 188 -5.16 -7.59 2.81
C PRO A 188 -5.34 -7.63 1.30
N LEU A 189 -5.54 -6.47 0.68
CA LEU A 189 -5.55 -6.32 -0.78
C LEU A 189 -4.19 -5.85 -1.27
N LEU A 190 -3.69 -4.72 -0.78
CA LEU A 190 -2.51 -4.06 -1.31
C LEU A 190 -1.71 -3.45 -0.17
N LYS A 191 -0.45 -3.86 -0.06
CA LYS A 191 0.56 -3.25 0.77
C LYS A 191 1.45 -2.39 -0.11
N LEU A 192 1.65 -1.14 0.28
CA LEU A 192 2.62 -0.22 -0.27
C LEU A 192 3.66 0.06 0.81
N ALA A 193 4.92 -0.23 0.54
CA ALA A 193 6.00 -0.07 1.51
C ALA A 193 6.96 1.02 1.06
N SER A 194 7.63 1.64 2.04
CA SER A 194 8.69 2.61 1.74
C SER A 194 9.93 1.94 1.14
N SER A 195 10.20 0.68 1.52
CA SER A 195 11.27 -0.16 0.96
C SER A 195 10.72 -1.53 0.54
N GLU A 196 11.21 -2.04 -0.58
CA GLU A 196 10.82 -3.32 -1.20
C GLU A 196 11.45 -4.54 -0.49
N TRP A 197 12.65 -4.39 0.06
CA TRP A 197 13.37 -5.47 0.74
C TRP A 197 14.42 -4.93 1.71
N ASP A 198 15.04 -5.82 2.49
CA ASP A 198 15.97 -5.47 3.56
C ASP A 198 17.07 -6.51 3.76
N GLY A 199 18.11 -6.14 4.52
CA GLY A 199 19.29 -6.99 4.73
C GLY A 199 19.08 -8.15 5.69
N GLY A 200 18.04 -8.11 6.52
CA GLY A 200 17.67 -9.20 7.41
C GLY A 200 16.96 -10.34 6.68
N SER A 201 16.29 -10.03 5.58
CA SER A 201 15.42 -10.96 4.85
C SER A 201 15.83 -11.20 3.38
N GLU A 202 16.89 -10.53 2.92
CA GLU A 202 17.40 -10.56 1.54
C GLU A 202 17.69 -11.96 0.98
N SER A 203 18.03 -12.94 1.82
CA SER A 203 18.32 -14.31 1.37
C SER A 203 17.10 -14.99 0.72
N ARG A 204 15.89 -14.55 1.09
CA ARG A 204 14.60 -15.08 0.62
C ARG A 204 13.87 -14.10 -0.28
N TRP A 205 13.78 -12.85 0.15
CA TRP A 205 12.85 -11.87 -0.42
C TRP A 205 13.51 -10.85 -1.35
N ARG A 206 14.81 -11.01 -1.64
CA ARG A 206 15.43 -10.21 -2.69
C ARG A 206 14.76 -10.50 -4.04
N PRO A 207 14.30 -9.47 -4.77
CA PRO A 207 13.67 -9.68 -6.06
C PRO A 207 14.66 -10.30 -7.06
N LEU A 208 14.11 -11.02 -8.05
CA LEU A 208 14.85 -11.82 -9.01
C LEU A 208 15.79 -10.97 -9.85
N GLU A 209 15.35 -9.78 -10.24
CA GLU A 209 16.10 -8.81 -11.02
C GLU A 209 17.37 -8.35 -10.28
N GLU A 210 17.34 -8.21 -8.96
CA GLU A 210 18.43 -7.67 -8.13
C GLU A 210 19.38 -8.74 -7.57
N ARG A 211 19.15 -10.03 -7.84
CA ARG A 211 20.03 -11.14 -7.35
C ARG A 211 21.49 -11.06 -7.80
N HIS A 212 21.76 -10.30 -8.85
CA HIS A 212 23.11 -10.09 -9.35
C HIS A 212 23.87 -9.01 -8.57
N LEU A 213 23.18 -8.23 -7.71
CA LEU A 213 23.78 -7.17 -6.92
C LEU A 213 24.34 -7.72 -5.60
N GLU A 214 25.47 -7.17 -5.18
CA GLU A 214 26.07 -7.49 -3.89
C GLU A 214 25.48 -6.59 -2.80
N TRP A 215 25.08 -7.18 -1.68
CA TRP A 215 24.48 -6.45 -0.57
C TRP A 215 25.41 -5.36 -0.02
N GLY A 216 24.86 -4.18 0.28
CA GLY A 216 25.62 -3.04 0.81
C GLY A 216 26.47 -2.30 -0.22
N THR A 217 26.31 -2.61 -1.51
CA THR A 217 26.84 -1.76 -2.60
C THR A 217 25.89 -0.59 -2.86
N PRO A 218 26.38 0.59 -3.30
CA PRO A 218 25.52 1.71 -3.66
C PRO A 218 24.46 1.35 -4.70
N GLU A 219 24.84 0.50 -5.68
CA GLU A 219 23.91 0.02 -6.70
C GLU A 219 22.78 -0.83 -6.11
N CYS A 220 23.05 -1.62 -5.06
CA CYS A 220 22.02 -2.36 -4.34
C CYS A 220 21.12 -1.43 -3.52
N GLU A 221 21.68 -0.44 -2.84
CA GLU A 221 20.94 0.53 -2.02
C GLU A 221 19.91 1.32 -2.86
N GLU A 222 20.26 1.68 -4.10
CA GLU A 222 19.35 2.37 -5.03
C GLU A 222 18.10 1.54 -5.42
N THR A 223 18.13 0.23 -5.23
CA THR A 223 17.03 -0.69 -5.57
C THR A 223 16.07 -0.99 -4.43
N LEU A 224 16.38 -0.53 -3.20
CA LEU A 224 15.54 -0.78 -2.04
C LEU A 224 14.24 0.03 -2.10
N GLU A 225 14.29 1.26 -2.64
CA GLU A 225 13.17 2.22 -2.61
C GLU A 225 12.81 2.71 -4.03
N PRO A 226 12.47 1.81 -4.97
CA PRO A 226 12.26 2.16 -6.38
C PRO A 226 11.05 3.10 -6.56
N THR A 227 10.05 2.98 -5.68
CA THR A 227 8.82 3.78 -5.70
C THR A 227 8.97 5.16 -5.12
N THR A 228 10.04 5.44 -4.34
CA THR A 228 10.25 6.69 -3.58
C THR A 228 9.13 7.07 -2.61
N LEU A 229 8.22 6.14 -2.31
CA LEU A 229 7.21 6.36 -1.30
C LEU A 229 7.87 6.40 0.07
N GLN A 230 7.45 7.34 0.89
CA GLN A 230 7.80 7.40 2.30
C GLN A 230 6.50 7.42 3.09
N LEU A 231 6.22 6.34 3.82
CA LEU A 231 4.96 6.19 4.54
C LEU A 231 5.27 6.21 6.04
N GLY A 232 4.66 7.14 6.78
CA GLY A 232 4.94 7.31 8.20
C GLY A 232 6.44 7.48 8.49
N ARG A 233 7.02 6.58 9.29
CA ARG A 233 8.46 6.57 9.61
C ARG A 233 9.19 5.44 8.87
N HIS A 234 9.07 5.41 7.54
CA HIS A 234 9.54 4.32 6.68
C HIS A 234 8.78 3.00 6.92
N ALA A 235 7.49 3.12 7.16
CA ALA A 235 6.53 2.04 7.36
C ALA A 235 5.95 1.56 6.02
N ALA A 236 4.95 0.70 6.10
CA ALA A 236 4.10 0.28 5.01
C ALA A 236 2.63 0.58 5.32
N LEU A 237 1.89 1.03 4.30
CA LEU A 237 0.45 1.20 4.35
C LEU A 237 -0.21 0.01 3.67
N THR A 238 -1.17 -0.61 4.35
CA THR A 238 -1.94 -1.72 3.76
C THR A 238 -3.42 -1.41 3.70
N ILE A 239 -3.98 -1.62 2.52
CA ILE A 239 -5.41 -1.53 2.21
C ILE A 239 -6.02 -2.92 2.35
N PHE A 240 -7.08 -3.01 3.16
CA PHE A 240 -7.85 -4.24 3.37
C PHE A 240 -9.24 -4.12 2.76
N LEU A 241 -9.76 -5.24 2.26
CA LEU A 241 -11.08 -5.29 1.66
C LEU A 241 -11.97 -6.32 2.33
N CYS A 242 -13.26 -6.03 2.29
CA CYS A 242 -14.28 -6.99 2.67
C CYS A 242 -14.33 -8.14 1.66
N PRO A 243 -14.12 -9.41 2.07
CA PRO A 243 -14.16 -10.55 1.16
C PRO A 243 -15.57 -10.84 0.63
N ARG A 244 -16.61 -10.22 1.22
CA ARG A 244 -18.01 -10.37 0.78
C ARG A 244 -18.36 -9.44 -0.38
N SER A 245 -17.73 -8.27 -0.47
CA SER A 245 -18.02 -7.25 -1.48
C SER A 245 -16.99 -6.12 -1.44
N ALA A 246 -16.36 -5.81 -2.57
CA ALA A 246 -15.48 -4.64 -2.71
C ALA A 246 -16.24 -3.30 -2.59
N GLU A 247 -17.57 -3.30 -2.74
CA GLU A 247 -18.41 -2.10 -2.59
C GLU A 247 -18.63 -1.70 -1.13
N HIS A 248 -18.23 -2.54 -0.16
CA HIS A 248 -18.34 -2.21 1.26
C HIS A 248 -17.27 -1.22 1.76
N GLY A 249 -16.40 -0.75 0.87
CA GLY A 249 -15.27 0.11 1.23
C GLY A 249 -14.04 -0.69 1.65
N TYR A 250 -13.06 0.03 2.19
CA TYR A 250 -11.78 -0.52 2.64
C TYR A 250 -11.50 -0.16 4.09
N ARG A 251 -10.61 -0.92 4.72
CA ARG A 251 -9.92 -0.56 5.97
C ARG A 251 -8.45 -0.34 5.68
N LEU A 252 -7.74 0.32 6.60
CA LEU A 252 -6.33 0.66 6.47
C LEU A 252 -5.57 0.37 7.76
N THR A 253 -4.27 0.13 7.61
CA THR A 253 -3.29 0.15 8.69
C THR A 253 -1.97 0.73 8.17
N ILE A 254 -1.14 1.21 9.09
CA ILE A 254 0.26 1.56 8.83
C ILE A 254 1.12 0.78 9.82
N GLN A 255 2.06 -0.01 9.30
CA GLN A 255 2.96 -0.88 10.05
C GLN A 255 4.39 -0.60 9.63
#